data_AF-A0A1V3PP10-F1
#
_entry.id   AF-A0A1V3PP10-F1
#
_cell.length_a   1.000
_cell.length_b   1.000
_cell.length_c   1.000
_cell.angle_alpha   90.00
_cell.angle_beta   90.00
_cell.angle_gamma   90.00
#
_symmetry.space_group_name_H-M   'P 1'
#
loop_
_entity.id
_entity.type
_entity.pdbx_description
1 polymer ?
#
loop_
_entity_poly.entity_id
_entity_poly.type
_entity_poly.pdbx_seq_one_letter_code
_entity_poly.pdbx_strand_id
1 'polypeptide(L)'
;MRRGPRLLPALVGFGLLLAAGGWVAMAQDAARPTGDYVLAQLDAARQALAQRTTQQPDPALAEAGRQLGQIGDALRRQLGGATAQPIEILGDKTKAAALRADAAAQRTQAWLKASSGCRGGDAKALAAALALAVERLATAPTSDKPSPPVIDAVETTDQQPLFVIHPAAQPLAFAVLGANLLDAQCANPQVSLTDVQGKPVDAQPVITGITPQRIALKLASTARLQPGGYVLHVVPQRKAFLVGCTKQPEAVAALQVAPPLHVVIDYTLSATCRGQGQLTLGHGSLPAIAKQGATVSQPIDAAACTNPESYTISATAHFGDGDQATVGPVTQPADAGITAGLPGGLTLSWNPAIHSLFARAEANMCRGSG
;
A
#
# COMPACT_ATOMS: atom_id res chain seq x y z
N MET A 1 -33.60 48.18 -70.47
CA MET A 1 -34.86 47.62 -69.93
C MET A 1 -34.48 46.73 -68.75
N ARG A 2 -34.66 47.18 -67.51
CA ARG A 2 -35.80 46.95 -66.59
C ARG A 2 -35.47 45.86 -65.53
N ARG A 3 -35.31 46.33 -64.27
CA ARG A 3 -35.70 45.76 -62.94
C ARG A 3 -35.26 44.31 -62.64
N GLY A 4 -34.40 43.97 -61.66
CA GLY A 4 -34.40 44.26 -60.19
C GLY A 4 -35.32 43.29 -59.42
N PRO A 5 -35.13 42.86 -58.12
CA PRO A 5 -34.13 43.24 -57.09
C PRO A 5 -33.47 42.05 -56.29
N ARG A 6 -32.23 42.21 -55.78
CA ARG A 6 -31.78 42.30 -54.36
C ARG A 6 -32.45 41.41 -53.28
N LEU A 7 -31.64 40.65 -52.54
CA LEU A 7 -31.51 40.71 -51.05
C LEU A 7 -30.30 39.90 -50.54
N LEU A 8 -29.44 40.57 -49.76
CA LEU A 8 -28.44 40.08 -48.79
C LEU A 8 -29.14 39.31 -47.63
N PRO A 9 -28.48 38.48 -46.78
CA PRO A 9 -27.25 38.85 -46.06
C PRO A 9 -26.20 37.74 -45.79
N ALA A 10 -25.00 38.20 -45.46
CA ALA A 10 -24.01 37.43 -44.73
C ALA A 10 -24.52 37.16 -43.30
N LEU A 11 -24.40 35.93 -42.84
CA LEU A 11 -24.53 35.56 -41.43
C LEU A 11 -23.41 34.57 -41.07
N VAL A 12 -22.57 35.04 -40.15
CA VAL A 12 -21.62 34.26 -39.37
C VAL A 12 -22.39 33.15 -38.64
N GLY A 13 -21.98 31.90 -38.84
CA GLY A 13 -22.56 30.74 -38.19
C GLY A 13 -21.46 29.78 -37.75
N PHE A 14 -21.08 29.91 -36.48
CA PHE A 14 -20.30 28.95 -35.71
C PHE A 14 -20.97 27.57 -35.80
N GLY A 15 -20.35 26.62 -36.50
CA GLY A 15 -20.86 25.26 -36.70
C GLY A 15 -19.97 24.23 -36.01
N LEU A 16 -20.53 23.58 -34.99
CA LEU A 16 -19.90 22.57 -34.14
C LEU A 16 -19.22 21.42 -34.91
N LEU A 17 -17.97 21.13 -34.53
CA LEU A 17 -17.33 19.82 -34.75
C LEU A 17 -17.89 18.81 -33.73
N LEU A 18 -18.88 18.03 -34.14
CA LEU A 18 -19.26 16.79 -33.43
C LEU A 18 -18.30 15.67 -33.88
N ALA A 19 -17.26 15.46 -33.09
CA ALA A 19 -16.46 14.25 -33.14
C ALA A 19 -17.29 13.09 -32.56
N ALA A 20 -17.96 12.33 -33.45
CA ALA A 20 -18.52 11.03 -33.10
C ALA A 20 -17.37 10.03 -32.91
N GLY A 21 -16.75 10.06 -31.74
CA GLY A 21 -15.85 9.01 -31.27
C GLY A 21 -16.67 7.77 -30.93
N GLY A 22 -16.94 6.93 -31.92
CA GLY A 22 -17.49 5.60 -31.70
C GLY A 22 -16.48 4.78 -30.90
N TRP A 23 -16.82 4.47 -29.65
CA TRP A 23 -16.10 3.48 -28.86
C TRP A 23 -16.42 2.12 -29.46
N VAL A 24 -15.54 1.66 -30.35
CA VAL A 24 -15.49 0.25 -30.68
C VAL A 24 -15.06 -0.44 -29.39
N ALA A 25 -15.98 -1.18 -28.77
CA ALA A 25 -15.66 -2.11 -27.71
C ALA A 25 -14.74 -3.17 -28.30
N MET A 26 -13.43 -2.90 -28.28
CA MET A 26 -12.42 -3.93 -28.48
C MET A 26 -12.54 -4.84 -27.27
N ALA A 27 -13.13 -6.02 -27.47
CA ALA A 27 -12.85 -7.16 -26.62
C ALA A 27 -11.33 -7.35 -26.67
N GLN A 28 -10.63 -6.74 -25.71
CA GLN A 28 -9.19 -6.93 -25.56
C GLN A 28 -9.02 -8.39 -25.13
N ASP A 29 -8.64 -9.24 -26.07
CA ASP A 29 -7.86 -10.43 -25.76
C ASP A 29 -6.65 -9.93 -24.97
N ALA A 30 -6.73 -9.99 -23.64
CA ALA A 30 -5.60 -9.72 -22.79
C ALA A 30 -4.50 -10.68 -23.25
N ALA A 31 -3.41 -10.13 -23.80
CA ALA A 31 -2.29 -10.92 -24.28
C ALA A 31 -1.90 -11.93 -23.21
N ARG A 32 -1.95 -13.22 -23.53
CA ARG A 32 -1.66 -14.29 -22.56
C ARG A 32 -0.24 -14.07 -22.01
N PRO A 33 -0.05 -14.05 -20.69
CA PRO A 33 1.26 -13.75 -20.12
C PRO A 33 2.28 -14.81 -20.56
N THR A 34 3.43 -14.35 -21.03
CA THR A 34 4.57 -15.17 -21.46
C THR A 34 5.68 -15.15 -20.41
N GLY A 35 6.65 -16.05 -20.53
CA GLY A 35 7.83 -16.05 -19.67
C GLY A 35 8.63 -14.74 -19.76
N ASP A 36 8.76 -14.15 -20.96
CA ASP A 36 9.42 -12.86 -21.17
C ASP A 36 8.70 -11.72 -20.45
N TYR A 37 7.37 -11.70 -20.49
CA TYR A 37 6.57 -10.71 -19.77
C TYR A 37 6.83 -10.78 -18.25
N VAL A 38 6.83 -11.98 -17.68
CA VAL A 38 7.07 -12.16 -16.24
C VAL A 38 8.49 -11.77 -15.84
N LEU A 39 9.49 -12.12 -16.65
CA LEU A 39 10.88 -11.70 -16.43
C LEU A 39 11.01 -10.17 -16.46
N ALA A 40 10.36 -9.50 -17.43
CA ALA A 40 10.35 -8.04 -17.52
C ALA A 40 9.68 -7.39 -16.30
N GLN A 41 8.57 -7.94 -15.81
CA GLN A 41 7.87 -7.45 -14.62
C GLN A 41 8.72 -7.60 -13.36
N LEU A 42 9.44 -8.71 -13.22
CA LEU A 42 10.40 -8.92 -12.12
C LEU A 42 11.56 -7.91 -12.18
N ASP A 43 12.14 -7.70 -13.36
CA ASP A 43 13.24 -6.75 -13.53
C ASP A 43 12.79 -5.31 -13.22
N ALA A 44 11.61 -4.90 -13.70
CA ALA A 44 11.03 -3.60 -13.39
C ALA A 44 10.75 -3.44 -11.88
N ALA A 45 10.15 -4.45 -11.24
CA ALA A 45 9.89 -4.45 -9.80
C ALA A 45 11.19 -4.34 -8.99
N ARG A 46 12.23 -5.09 -9.37
CA ARG A 46 13.55 -5.05 -8.72
C ARG A 46 14.23 -3.69 -8.87
N GLN A 47 14.18 -3.09 -10.07
CA GLN A 47 14.75 -1.76 -10.30
C GLN A 47 14.05 -0.67 -9.48
N ALA A 48 12.72 -0.67 -9.46
CA ALA A 48 11.95 0.28 -8.67
C ALA A 48 12.20 0.11 -7.16
N LEU A 49 12.32 -1.14 -6.69
CA LEU A 49 12.69 -1.43 -5.30
C LEU A 49 14.10 -0.93 -4.98
N ALA A 50 15.07 -1.14 -5.87
CA ALA A 50 16.44 -0.63 -5.70
C ALA A 50 16.47 0.90 -5.60
N GLN A 51 15.73 1.61 -6.45
CA GLN A 51 15.59 3.08 -6.38
C GLN A 51 15.03 3.52 -5.03
N ARG A 52 14.01 2.83 -4.52
CA ARG A 52 13.43 3.11 -3.20
C ARG A 52 14.45 2.91 -2.08
N THR A 53 15.22 1.83 -2.13
CA THR A 53 16.29 1.53 -1.16
C THR A 53 17.43 2.54 -1.20
N THR A 54 17.75 3.12 -2.36
CA THR A 54 18.71 4.24 -2.46
C THR A 54 18.20 5.50 -1.75
N GLN A 55 16.90 5.80 -1.85
CA GLN A 55 16.29 6.96 -1.20
C GLN A 55 16.12 6.76 0.30
N GLN A 56 15.82 5.54 0.73
CA GLN A 56 15.61 5.18 2.13
C GLN A 56 16.19 3.78 2.37
N PRO A 57 17.43 3.68 2.86
CA PRO A 57 18.07 2.41 3.12
C PRO A 57 17.26 1.56 4.11
N ASP A 58 16.90 0.35 3.69
CA ASP A 58 16.21 -0.63 4.52
C ASP A 58 16.73 -2.04 4.17
N PRO A 59 17.25 -2.80 5.16
CA PRO A 59 17.83 -4.12 4.92
C PRO A 59 16.81 -5.15 4.45
N ALA A 60 15.54 -5.05 4.86
CA ALA A 60 14.48 -5.95 4.42
C ALA A 60 14.15 -5.73 2.95
N LEU A 61 14.15 -4.47 2.47
CA LEU A 61 13.96 -4.16 1.06
C LEU A 61 15.15 -4.61 0.20
N ALA A 62 16.38 -4.46 0.70
CA ALA A 62 17.58 -4.95 0.01
C ALA A 62 17.52 -6.48 -0.15
N GLU A 63 17.12 -7.19 0.91
CA GLU A 63 16.94 -8.64 0.89
C GLU A 63 15.83 -9.08 -0.08
N ALA A 64 14.67 -8.41 -0.06
CA ALA A 64 13.60 -8.65 -1.02
C ALA A 64 14.10 -8.48 -2.48
N GLY A 65 14.87 -7.43 -2.75
CA GLY A 65 15.47 -7.18 -4.07
C GLY A 65 16.43 -8.28 -4.52
N ARG A 66 17.24 -8.81 -3.60
CA ARG A 66 18.12 -9.96 -3.84
C ARG A 66 17.32 -11.22 -4.20
N GLN A 67 16.29 -11.53 -3.42
CA GLN A 67 15.43 -12.69 -3.65
C GLN A 67 14.64 -12.58 -4.97
N LEU A 68 14.14 -11.41 -5.33
CA LEU A 68 13.52 -11.17 -6.64
C LEU A 68 14.49 -11.51 -7.79
N GLY A 69 15.76 -11.13 -7.66
CA GLY A 69 16.81 -11.50 -8.62
C GLY A 69 16.99 -13.02 -8.73
N GLN A 70 17.03 -13.73 -7.59
CA GLN A 70 17.15 -15.19 -7.56
C GLN A 70 15.96 -15.91 -8.20
N ILE A 71 14.73 -15.41 -7.96
CA ILE A 71 13.52 -15.91 -8.61
C ILE A 71 13.62 -15.73 -10.14
N GLY A 72 14.05 -14.54 -10.60
CA GLY A 72 14.26 -14.25 -12.02
C GLY A 72 15.30 -15.16 -12.68
N ASP A 73 16.45 -15.35 -12.03
CA ASP A 73 17.52 -16.22 -12.55
C ASP A 73 17.11 -17.69 -12.57
N ALA A 74 16.34 -18.15 -11.58
CA ALA A 74 15.77 -19.49 -11.58
C ALA A 74 14.74 -19.66 -12.71
N LEU A 75 13.85 -18.69 -12.91
CA LEU A 75 12.87 -18.72 -13.98
C LEU A 75 13.53 -18.72 -15.36
N ARG A 76 14.52 -17.85 -15.60
CA ARG A 76 15.27 -17.79 -16.87
C ARG A 76 15.93 -19.13 -17.19
N ARG A 77 16.51 -19.81 -16.20
CA ARG A 77 17.06 -21.17 -16.36
C ARG A 77 16.00 -22.22 -16.71
N GLN A 78 14.81 -22.13 -16.12
CA GLN A 78 13.71 -23.08 -16.37
C GLN A 78 13.00 -22.86 -17.70
N LEU A 79 12.90 -21.61 -18.16
CA LEU A 79 12.33 -21.27 -19.47
C LEU A 79 13.27 -21.67 -20.60
N GLY A 80 14.58 -21.51 -20.43
CA GLY A 80 15.55 -21.76 -21.50
C GLY A 80 15.20 -20.94 -22.75
N GLY A 81 14.99 -21.60 -23.89
CA GLY A 81 14.56 -20.95 -25.14
C GLY A 81 13.05 -20.74 -25.29
N ALA A 82 12.23 -21.11 -24.29
CA ALA A 82 10.77 -21.08 -24.37
C ALA A 82 10.14 -19.81 -23.77
N THR A 83 10.90 -18.71 -23.63
CA THR A 83 10.44 -17.49 -22.95
C THR A 83 9.25 -16.81 -23.63
N ALA A 84 9.14 -16.91 -24.95
CA ALA A 84 8.05 -16.36 -25.73
C ALA A 84 6.75 -17.20 -25.68
N GLN A 85 6.79 -18.40 -25.11
CA GLN A 85 5.61 -19.26 -25.01
C GLN A 85 4.64 -18.75 -23.93
N PRO A 86 3.31 -18.83 -24.15
CA PRO A 86 2.34 -18.57 -23.10
C PRO A 86 2.55 -19.49 -21.90
N ILE A 87 2.47 -18.93 -20.68
CA ILE A 87 2.67 -19.68 -19.43
C ILE A 87 1.74 -20.89 -19.32
N GLU A 88 0.55 -20.78 -19.90
CA GLU A 88 -0.50 -21.80 -19.90
C GLU A 88 -0.07 -23.14 -20.48
N ILE A 89 0.81 -23.12 -21.48
CA ILE A 89 1.23 -24.30 -22.25
C ILE A 89 2.61 -24.83 -21.83
N LEU A 90 3.26 -24.16 -20.87
CA LEU A 90 4.52 -24.63 -20.29
C LEU A 90 4.27 -25.89 -19.45
N GLY A 91 5.31 -26.71 -19.26
CA GLY A 91 5.25 -27.81 -18.32
C GLY A 91 4.93 -27.33 -16.89
N ASP A 92 4.21 -28.14 -16.11
CA ASP A 92 3.67 -27.78 -14.79
C ASP A 92 4.69 -27.11 -13.85
N LYS A 93 5.94 -27.60 -13.85
CA LYS A 93 7.05 -27.05 -13.07
C LYS A 93 7.44 -25.63 -13.49
N THR A 94 7.63 -25.41 -14.78
CA THR A 94 7.99 -24.09 -15.33
C THR A 94 6.80 -23.13 -15.20
N LYS A 95 5.57 -23.60 -15.42
CA LYS A 95 4.34 -22.85 -15.15
C LYS A 95 4.27 -22.41 -13.68
N ALA A 96 4.55 -23.31 -12.74
CA ALA A 96 4.58 -23.00 -11.31
C ALA A 96 5.63 -21.95 -10.94
N ALA A 97 6.82 -22.01 -11.54
CA ALA A 97 7.85 -21.01 -11.33
C ALA A 97 7.45 -19.65 -11.93
N ALA A 98 6.85 -19.63 -13.11
CA ALA A 98 6.35 -18.41 -13.73
C ALA A 98 5.23 -17.74 -12.91
N LEU A 99 4.27 -18.52 -12.39
CA LEU A 99 3.21 -18.00 -11.51
C LEU A 99 3.77 -17.40 -10.21
N ARG A 100 4.77 -18.04 -9.59
CA ARG A 100 5.41 -17.50 -8.38
C ARG A 100 6.24 -16.24 -8.65
N ALA A 101 6.94 -16.22 -9.78
CA ALA A 101 7.67 -15.06 -10.25
C ALA A 101 6.74 -13.87 -10.51
N ASP A 102 5.61 -14.11 -11.18
CA ASP A 102 4.61 -13.09 -11.44
C ASP A 102 3.98 -12.59 -10.13
N ALA A 103 3.62 -13.49 -9.22
CA ALA A 103 3.15 -13.12 -7.88
C ALA A 103 4.16 -12.24 -7.13
N ALA A 104 5.46 -12.57 -7.18
CA ALA A 104 6.49 -11.77 -6.52
C ALA A 104 6.62 -10.36 -7.13
N ALA A 105 6.53 -10.25 -8.46
CA ALA A 105 6.51 -8.97 -9.15
C ALA A 105 5.27 -8.15 -8.79
N GLN A 106 4.08 -8.75 -8.83
CA GLN A 106 2.82 -8.10 -8.49
C GLN A 106 2.81 -7.58 -7.04
N ARG A 107 3.24 -8.40 -6.07
CA ARG A 107 3.34 -7.98 -4.66
C ARG A 107 4.30 -6.82 -4.48
N THR A 108 5.43 -6.83 -5.19
CA THR A 108 6.40 -5.73 -5.13
C THR A 108 5.82 -4.44 -5.72
N GLN A 109 5.12 -4.52 -6.86
CA GLN A 109 4.45 -3.37 -7.48
C GLN A 109 3.31 -2.82 -6.59
N ALA A 110 2.52 -3.70 -5.99
CA ALA A 110 1.47 -3.32 -5.04
C ALA A 110 2.06 -2.64 -3.79
N TRP A 111 3.20 -3.15 -3.30
CA TRP A 111 3.93 -2.54 -2.19
C TRP A 111 4.46 -1.14 -2.55
N LEU A 112 5.04 -0.96 -3.75
CA LEU A 112 5.53 0.35 -4.20
C LEU A 112 4.40 1.39 -4.24
N LYS A 113 3.18 0.98 -4.60
CA LYS A 113 1.99 1.85 -4.56
C LYS A 113 1.50 2.11 -3.13
N ALA A 114 1.52 1.10 -2.27
CA ALA A 114 0.97 1.20 -0.91
C ALA A 114 1.92 1.89 0.09
N SER A 115 3.23 1.90 -0.19
CA SER A 115 4.27 2.40 0.73
C SER A 115 4.65 3.87 0.52
N SER A 116 4.02 4.56 -0.43
CA SER A 116 4.41 5.90 -0.87
C SER A 116 4.14 6.97 0.20
N GLY A 117 5.18 7.36 0.95
CA GLY A 117 5.07 8.39 1.99
C GLY A 117 4.84 7.84 3.40
N CYS A 118 4.83 6.51 3.58
CA CYS A 118 4.89 5.90 4.91
C CYS A 118 6.18 6.28 5.64
N ARG A 119 6.07 6.43 6.96
CA ARG A 119 7.19 6.74 7.87
C ARG A 119 7.13 5.86 9.12
N GLY A 120 8.22 5.88 9.89
CA GLY A 120 8.33 5.19 11.16
C GLY A 120 7.98 3.69 11.12
N GLY A 121 7.29 3.22 12.16
CA GLY A 121 6.92 1.81 12.35
C GLY A 121 6.11 1.21 11.19
N ASP A 122 5.26 1.99 10.53
CA ASP A 122 4.48 1.52 9.38
C ASP A 122 5.36 1.27 8.15
N ALA A 123 6.35 2.13 7.89
CA ALA A 123 7.32 1.92 6.80
C ALA A 123 8.14 0.64 7.02
N LYS A 124 8.62 0.42 8.25
CA LYS A 124 9.35 -0.81 8.64
C LYS A 124 8.48 -2.06 8.54
N ALA A 125 7.24 -2.00 9.02
CA ALA A 125 6.29 -3.11 8.92
C ALA A 125 5.97 -3.43 7.45
N LEU A 126 5.77 -2.43 6.60
CA LEU A 126 5.59 -2.63 5.16
C LEU A 126 6.80 -3.29 4.50
N ALA A 127 8.02 -2.83 4.81
CA ALA A 127 9.24 -3.41 4.26
C ALA A 127 9.42 -4.88 4.69
N ALA A 128 9.21 -5.18 5.98
CA ALA A 128 9.24 -6.54 6.51
C ALA A 128 8.14 -7.43 5.90
N ALA A 129 6.97 -6.88 5.59
CA ALA A 129 5.88 -7.62 4.95
C ALA A 129 6.26 -8.04 3.53
N LEU A 130 6.84 -7.12 2.75
CA LEU A 130 7.33 -7.44 1.41
C LEU A 130 8.44 -8.47 1.44
N ALA A 131 9.43 -8.31 2.33
CA ALA A 131 10.54 -9.25 2.43
C ALA A 131 10.07 -10.66 2.77
N LEU A 132 9.20 -10.80 3.78
CA LEU A 132 8.62 -12.09 4.14
C LEU A 132 7.76 -12.66 3.01
N ALA A 133 6.99 -11.83 2.30
CA ALA A 133 6.18 -12.26 1.16
C ALA A 133 7.03 -12.84 0.02
N VAL A 134 8.11 -12.17 -0.36
CA VAL A 134 9.03 -12.62 -1.41
C VAL A 134 9.78 -13.88 -0.95
N GLU A 135 10.18 -13.96 0.32
CA GLU A 135 10.86 -15.12 0.89
C GLU A 135 9.99 -16.37 0.80
N ARG A 136 8.71 -16.26 1.17
CA ARG A 136 7.75 -17.37 1.10
C ARG A 136 7.49 -17.82 -0.35
N LEU A 137 7.49 -16.91 -1.31
CA LEU A 137 7.38 -17.25 -2.74
C LEU A 137 8.65 -17.95 -3.27
N ALA A 138 9.83 -17.46 -2.85
CA ALA A 138 11.12 -18.03 -3.22
C ALA A 138 11.31 -19.45 -2.68
N THR A 139 10.87 -19.71 -1.44
CA THR A 139 11.03 -20.99 -0.74
C THR A 139 9.87 -21.96 -0.94
N ALA A 140 8.80 -21.53 -1.64
CA ALA A 140 7.63 -22.38 -1.89
C ALA A 140 8.03 -23.70 -2.59
N PRO A 141 7.45 -24.84 -2.18
CA PRO A 141 7.78 -26.15 -2.74
C PRO A 141 7.61 -26.17 -4.26
N THR A 142 8.60 -26.72 -4.96
CA THR A 142 8.46 -27.03 -6.38
C THR A 142 7.70 -28.36 -6.51
N SER A 143 6.49 -28.32 -7.05
CA SER A 143 5.75 -29.51 -7.48
C SER A 143 6.08 -29.79 -8.95
N ASP A 144 6.37 -31.05 -9.27
CA ASP A 144 6.57 -31.46 -10.66
C ASP A 144 5.23 -31.58 -11.41
N LYS A 145 4.12 -31.96 -10.73
CA LYS A 145 2.72 -31.94 -11.23
C LYS A 145 1.69 -32.05 -10.08
N PRO A 146 0.51 -31.43 -10.18
CA PRO A 146 0.18 -30.29 -11.05
C PRO A 146 0.81 -28.98 -10.54
N SER A 147 0.70 -27.89 -11.32
CA SER A 147 1.08 -26.55 -10.83
C SER A 147 0.38 -26.26 -9.48
N PRO A 148 1.15 -25.88 -8.43
CA PRO A 148 0.61 -25.64 -7.11
C PRO A 148 -0.21 -24.35 -7.07
N PRO A 149 -1.03 -24.18 -6.02
CA PRO A 149 -1.67 -22.90 -5.73
C PRO A 149 -0.64 -21.82 -5.40
N VAL A 150 -0.94 -20.58 -5.81
CA VAL A 150 -0.09 -19.41 -5.55
C VAL A 150 -1.00 -18.26 -5.15
N ILE A 151 -0.63 -17.54 -4.10
CA ILE A 151 -1.29 -16.29 -3.69
C ILE A 151 -0.44 -15.12 -4.21
N ASP A 152 -1.06 -14.24 -5.00
CA ASP A 152 -0.41 -13.06 -5.59
C ASP A 152 -0.80 -11.76 -4.89
N ALA A 153 -1.96 -11.70 -4.22
CA ALA A 153 -2.37 -10.53 -3.48
C ALA A 153 -3.14 -10.88 -2.19
N VAL A 154 -3.02 -9.96 -1.24
CA VAL A 154 -3.92 -9.86 -0.09
C VAL A 154 -4.49 -8.45 -0.14
N GLU A 155 -5.81 -8.33 -0.03
CA GLU A 155 -6.50 -7.06 -0.23
C GLU A 155 -7.55 -6.80 0.84
N THR A 156 -7.76 -5.53 1.17
CA THR A 156 -8.92 -5.07 1.91
C THR A 156 -10.21 -5.20 1.07
N THR A 157 -11.36 -4.96 1.69
CA THR A 157 -12.68 -5.03 1.02
C THR A 157 -12.85 -4.01 -0.11
N ASP A 158 -12.15 -2.88 -0.04
CA ASP A 158 -12.07 -1.83 -1.07
C ASP A 158 -10.93 -2.07 -2.09
N GLN A 159 -10.44 -3.31 -2.18
CA GLN A 159 -9.45 -3.77 -3.16
C GLN A 159 -8.12 -3.01 -3.07
N GLN A 160 -7.75 -2.58 -1.86
CA GLN A 160 -6.43 -2.00 -1.62
C GLN A 160 -5.46 -3.08 -1.14
N PRO A 161 -4.19 -3.05 -1.55
CA PRO A 161 -3.20 -4.01 -1.06
C PRO A 161 -3.07 -3.97 0.46
N LEU A 162 -3.19 -5.14 1.09
CA LEU A 162 -3.04 -5.32 2.53
C LEU A 162 -1.71 -6.00 2.81
N PHE A 163 -0.79 -5.25 3.40
CA PHE A 163 0.51 -5.74 3.88
C PHE A 163 0.62 -5.69 5.39
N VAL A 164 0.04 -4.65 6.00
CA VAL A 164 0.14 -4.35 7.41
C VAL A 164 -1.25 -4.34 8.04
N ILE A 165 -1.37 -5.00 9.18
CA ILE A 165 -2.54 -5.00 10.06
C ILE A 165 -2.22 -4.10 11.25
N HIS A 166 -3.09 -3.14 11.52
CA HIS A 166 -3.06 -2.39 12.77
C HIS A 166 -3.93 -3.11 13.81
N PRO A 167 -3.42 -3.32 15.04
CA PRO A 167 -4.22 -3.91 16.12
C PRO A 167 -5.49 -3.10 16.39
N ALA A 168 -6.64 -3.75 16.24
CA ALA A 168 -7.95 -3.15 16.40
C ALA A 168 -8.92 -4.13 17.08
N ALA A 169 -9.82 -3.59 17.90
CA ALA A 169 -10.85 -4.40 18.55
C ALA A 169 -11.91 -4.91 17.55
N GLN A 170 -12.08 -4.22 16.43
CA GLN A 170 -13.08 -4.55 15.42
C GLN A 170 -12.62 -5.71 14.51
N PRO A 171 -13.56 -6.47 13.92
CA PRO A 171 -13.21 -7.49 12.95
C PRO A 171 -12.53 -6.90 11.71
N LEU A 172 -11.51 -7.60 11.21
CA LEU A 172 -10.85 -7.27 9.95
C LEU A 172 -11.42 -8.14 8.83
N ALA A 173 -11.97 -7.54 7.79
CA ALA A 173 -12.38 -8.22 6.56
C ALA A 173 -11.36 -7.95 5.46
N PHE A 174 -10.95 -9.01 4.76
CA PHE A 174 -9.95 -8.95 3.70
C PHE A 174 -10.12 -10.14 2.75
N ALA A 175 -9.35 -10.21 1.68
CA ALA A 175 -9.35 -11.33 0.75
C ALA A 175 -7.94 -11.72 0.35
N VAL A 176 -7.76 -12.98 0.01
CA VAL A 176 -6.59 -13.45 -0.73
C VAL A 176 -6.97 -13.76 -2.17
N LEU A 177 -6.08 -13.39 -3.09
CA LEU A 177 -6.24 -13.61 -4.52
C LEU A 177 -5.11 -14.48 -5.03
N GLY A 178 -5.36 -15.20 -6.13
CA GLY A 178 -4.33 -15.96 -6.80
C GLY A 178 -4.84 -17.07 -7.69
N ALA A 179 -3.95 -18.02 -7.99
CA ALA A 179 -4.19 -19.12 -8.89
C ALA A 179 -4.38 -20.45 -8.15
N ASN A 180 -5.27 -21.30 -8.69
CA ASN A 180 -5.57 -22.66 -8.20
C ASN A 180 -6.02 -22.73 -6.73
N LEU A 181 -6.63 -21.65 -6.20
CA LEU A 181 -7.05 -21.54 -4.80
C LEU A 181 -8.36 -22.29 -4.47
N LEU A 182 -9.15 -22.62 -5.49
CA LEU A 182 -10.36 -23.43 -5.35
C LEU A 182 -10.62 -24.25 -6.62
N ASP A 183 -10.95 -25.52 -6.43
CA ASP A 183 -11.65 -26.34 -7.41
C ASP A 183 -13.12 -26.42 -6.99
N ALA A 184 -14.03 -25.93 -7.84
CA ALA A 184 -15.47 -25.86 -7.52
C ALA A 184 -16.11 -27.25 -7.32
N GLN A 185 -15.42 -28.34 -7.67
CA GLN A 185 -15.89 -29.71 -7.48
C GLN A 185 -15.41 -30.31 -6.15
N CYS A 186 -14.66 -29.56 -5.35
CA CYS A 186 -14.09 -30.01 -4.07
C CYS A 186 -14.56 -29.15 -2.89
N ALA A 187 -14.24 -29.61 -1.68
CA ALA A 187 -14.51 -28.85 -0.48
C ALA A 187 -13.72 -27.53 -0.47
N ASN A 188 -14.26 -26.55 0.26
CA ASN A 188 -13.58 -25.27 0.48
C ASN A 188 -12.18 -25.49 1.05
N PRO A 189 -11.20 -24.65 0.68
CA PRO A 189 -9.85 -24.70 1.22
C PRO A 189 -9.86 -24.52 2.74
N GLN A 190 -8.89 -25.15 3.41
CA GLN A 190 -8.63 -24.83 4.81
C GLN A 190 -7.78 -23.56 4.88
N VAL A 191 -8.12 -22.65 5.79
CA VAL A 191 -7.37 -21.40 5.99
C VAL A 191 -6.98 -21.29 7.46
N SER A 192 -5.72 -20.97 7.72
CA SER A 192 -5.21 -20.74 9.08
C SER A 192 -4.17 -19.62 9.09
N LEU A 193 -3.91 -19.08 10.27
CA LEU A 193 -2.94 -18.01 10.50
C LEU A 193 -1.96 -18.44 11.60
N THR A 194 -0.66 -18.26 11.32
CA THR A 194 0.43 -18.53 12.25
C THR A 194 1.36 -17.32 12.38
N ASP A 195 2.16 -17.28 13.45
CA ASP A 195 3.34 -16.41 13.48
C ASP A 195 4.46 -16.94 12.55
N VAL A 196 5.55 -16.19 12.39
CA VAL A 196 6.66 -16.62 11.51
C VAL A 196 7.36 -17.91 11.97
N GLN A 197 7.19 -18.32 13.23
CA GLN A 197 7.68 -19.58 13.79
C GLN A 197 6.72 -20.75 13.54
N GLY A 198 5.56 -20.51 12.92
CA GLY A 198 4.55 -21.53 12.62
C GLY A 198 3.62 -21.84 13.80
N LYS A 199 3.63 -21.04 14.86
CA LYS A 199 2.72 -21.21 15.98
C LYS A 199 1.34 -20.65 15.60
N PRO A 200 0.25 -21.41 15.76
CA PRO A 200 -1.10 -20.90 15.52
C PRO A 200 -1.42 -19.71 16.42
N VAL A 201 -2.11 -18.73 15.86
CA VAL A 201 -2.62 -17.57 16.61
C VAL A 201 -4.03 -17.83 17.14
N ASP A 202 -4.42 -17.16 18.22
CA ASP A 202 -5.77 -17.33 18.80
C ASP A 202 -6.88 -16.87 17.83
N ALA A 203 -6.62 -15.78 17.10
CA ALA A 203 -7.55 -15.23 16.13
C ALA A 203 -7.35 -15.92 14.78
N GLN A 204 -8.10 -17.00 14.52
CA GLN A 204 -8.07 -17.67 13.22
C GLN A 204 -9.03 -17.00 12.22
N PRO A 205 -8.65 -16.90 10.92
CA PRO A 205 -9.51 -16.36 9.88
C PRO A 205 -10.64 -17.33 9.54
N VAL A 206 -11.81 -16.79 9.20
CA VAL A 206 -12.97 -17.56 8.73
C VAL A 206 -13.31 -17.16 7.31
N ILE A 207 -13.61 -18.14 6.46
CA ILE A 207 -14.05 -17.90 5.08
C ILE A 207 -15.46 -17.32 5.09
N THR A 208 -15.63 -16.19 4.41
CA THR A 208 -16.92 -15.47 4.27
C THR A 208 -17.44 -15.46 2.84
N GLY A 209 -16.60 -15.76 1.86
CA GLY A 209 -16.96 -15.88 0.46
C GLY A 209 -15.83 -16.52 -0.33
N ILE A 210 -16.15 -17.21 -1.41
CA ILE A 210 -15.12 -17.90 -2.20
C ILE A 210 -15.46 -17.97 -3.69
N THR A 211 -14.44 -17.78 -4.50
CA THR A 211 -14.44 -17.96 -5.96
C THR A 211 -13.12 -18.64 -6.36
N PRO A 212 -12.96 -19.14 -7.61
CA PRO A 212 -11.73 -19.81 -8.05
C PRO A 212 -10.43 -19.04 -7.80
N GLN A 213 -10.47 -17.71 -7.84
CA GLN A 213 -9.30 -16.83 -7.73
C GLN A 213 -9.32 -15.92 -6.49
N ARG A 214 -10.36 -16.00 -5.66
CA ARG A 214 -10.52 -15.10 -4.50
C ARG A 214 -11.17 -15.81 -3.33
N ILE A 215 -10.54 -15.76 -2.17
CA ILE A 215 -11.10 -16.23 -0.89
C ILE A 215 -11.26 -15.01 0.02
N ALA A 216 -12.51 -14.63 0.30
CA ALA A 216 -12.83 -13.58 1.26
C ALA A 216 -12.80 -14.13 2.68
N LEU A 217 -12.10 -13.43 3.57
CA LEU A 217 -11.77 -13.84 4.92
C LEU A 217 -12.21 -12.78 5.93
N LYS A 218 -12.53 -13.22 7.13
CA LYS A 218 -12.79 -12.36 8.28
C LYS A 218 -12.00 -12.84 9.48
N LEU A 219 -11.29 -11.92 10.11
CA LEU A 219 -10.62 -12.11 11.39
C LEU A 219 -11.44 -11.44 12.48
N ALA A 220 -11.81 -12.17 13.53
CA ALA A 220 -12.76 -11.67 14.53
C ALA A 220 -12.25 -10.44 15.30
N SER A 221 -10.96 -10.39 15.59
CA SER A 221 -10.29 -9.25 16.21
C SER A 221 -8.78 -9.34 15.96
N THR A 222 -8.14 -8.20 15.71
CA THR A 222 -6.67 -8.11 15.57
C THR A 222 -6.00 -7.61 16.84
N ALA A 223 -6.77 -7.21 17.86
CA ALA A 223 -6.25 -6.59 19.09
C ALA A 223 -5.31 -7.49 19.91
N ARG A 224 -5.39 -8.81 19.74
CA ARG A 224 -4.52 -9.77 20.44
C ARG A 224 -3.28 -10.18 19.65
N LEU A 225 -3.17 -9.76 18.38
CA LEU A 225 -1.98 -10.03 17.59
C LEU A 225 -0.85 -9.14 18.09
N GLN A 226 0.29 -9.77 18.40
CA GLN A 226 1.51 -9.05 18.75
C GLN A 226 2.15 -8.44 17.51
N PRO A 227 2.86 -7.31 17.62
CA PRO A 227 3.64 -6.78 16.51
C PRO A 227 4.62 -7.83 15.96
N GLY A 228 4.69 -7.97 14.65
CA GLY A 228 5.53 -8.96 13.98
C GLY A 228 4.89 -9.60 12.74
N GLY A 229 5.60 -10.57 12.16
CA GLY A 229 5.19 -11.23 10.93
C GLY A 229 4.21 -12.38 11.16
N TYR A 230 3.29 -12.55 10.23
CA TYR A 230 2.31 -13.61 10.23
C TYR A 230 2.23 -14.26 8.86
N VAL A 231 1.95 -15.56 8.84
CA VAL A 231 1.77 -16.35 7.63
C VAL A 231 0.34 -16.85 7.60
N LEU A 232 -0.39 -16.42 6.57
CA LEU A 232 -1.68 -16.97 6.21
C LEU A 232 -1.45 -18.21 5.33
N HIS A 233 -2.02 -19.32 5.76
CA HIS A 233 -1.94 -20.60 5.11
C HIS A 233 -3.26 -20.90 4.42
N VAL A 234 -3.21 -21.28 3.14
CA VAL A 234 -4.35 -21.72 2.35
C VAL A 234 -4.04 -23.08 1.80
N VAL A 235 -4.83 -24.07 2.20
CA VAL A 235 -4.70 -25.44 1.72
C VAL A 235 -5.92 -25.79 0.86
N PRO A 236 -5.80 -25.66 -0.47
CA PRO A 236 -6.87 -26.02 -1.37
C PRO A 236 -6.91 -27.52 -1.67
N GLN A 237 -8.03 -27.94 -2.22
CA GLN A 237 -8.20 -29.26 -2.81
C GLN A 237 -8.35 -29.13 -4.32
N ARG A 238 -8.02 -30.20 -5.04
CA ARG A 238 -8.25 -30.30 -6.48
C ARG A 238 -8.83 -31.65 -6.82
N LYS A 239 -9.73 -31.68 -7.79
CA LYS A 239 -10.22 -32.95 -8.32
C LYS A 239 -9.18 -33.53 -9.26
N ALA A 240 -8.64 -34.67 -8.88
CA ALA A 240 -7.80 -35.48 -9.76
C ALA A 240 -8.65 -36.57 -10.43
N PHE A 241 -8.34 -36.84 -11.70
CA PHE A 241 -9.06 -37.82 -12.50
C PHE A 241 -9.01 -39.20 -11.81
N LEU A 242 -10.18 -39.82 -11.65
CA LEU A 242 -10.40 -41.14 -11.01
C LEU A 242 -10.11 -41.28 -9.51
N VAL A 243 -9.48 -40.30 -8.85
CA VAL A 243 -9.13 -40.37 -7.41
C VAL A 243 -9.93 -39.41 -6.52
N GLY A 244 -10.79 -38.58 -7.11
CA GLY A 244 -11.59 -37.61 -6.37
C GLY A 244 -10.80 -36.38 -5.93
N CYS A 245 -11.24 -35.70 -4.87
CA CYS A 245 -10.61 -34.49 -4.37
C CYS A 245 -9.40 -34.82 -3.50
N THR A 246 -8.24 -34.28 -3.87
CA THR A 246 -6.98 -34.46 -3.15
C THR A 246 -6.44 -33.12 -2.64
N LYS A 247 -5.78 -33.15 -1.48
CA LYS A 247 -5.12 -31.98 -0.88
C LYS A 247 -3.97 -31.53 -1.78
N GLN A 248 -3.95 -30.25 -2.14
CA GLN A 248 -2.84 -29.64 -2.88
C GLN A 248 -1.73 -29.19 -1.92
N PRO A 249 -0.52 -28.90 -2.43
CA PRO A 249 0.46 -28.14 -1.68
C PRO A 249 -0.15 -26.84 -1.13
N GLU A 250 0.34 -26.41 0.02
CA GLU A 250 -0.11 -25.17 0.65
C GLU A 250 0.33 -23.94 -0.15
N ALA A 251 -0.58 -22.97 -0.29
CA ALA A 251 -0.23 -21.61 -0.70
C ALA A 251 -0.20 -20.70 0.52
N VAL A 252 0.79 -19.81 0.58
CA VAL A 252 1.02 -18.94 1.72
C VAL A 252 1.04 -17.47 1.33
N ALA A 253 0.53 -16.63 2.23
CA ALA A 253 0.65 -15.18 2.14
C ALA A 253 1.24 -14.62 3.43
N ALA A 254 2.16 -13.66 3.32
CA ALA A 254 2.72 -12.98 4.47
C ALA A 254 2.00 -11.66 4.75
N LEU A 255 1.83 -11.33 6.03
CA LEU A 255 1.32 -10.08 6.56
C LEU A 255 2.21 -9.64 7.73
N GLN A 256 2.18 -8.36 8.07
CA GLN A 256 2.81 -7.83 9.28
C GLN A 256 1.77 -7.18 10.17
N VAL A 257 1.95 -7.28 11.47
CA VAL A 257 1.22 -6.47 12.44
C VAL A 257 2.14 -5.35 12.88
N ALA A 258 1.74 -4.10 12.64
CA ALA A 258 2.54 -2.94 13.03
C ALA A 258 2.54 -2.77 14.56
N PRO A 259 3.62 -2.22 15.12
CA PRO A 259 3.58 -1.72 16.49
C PRO A 259 2.50 -0.62 16.61
N PRO A 260 1.92 -0.41 17.80
CA PRO A 260 1.02 0.71 18.04
C PRO A 260 1.65 2.04 17.63
N LEU A 261 0.86 2.91 17.01
CA LEU A 261 1.33 4.24 16.64
C LEU A 261 1.78 5.01 17.88
N HIS A 262 2.94 5.65 17.80
CA HIS A 262 3.41 6.57 18.80
C HIS A 262 4.18 7.69 18.11
N VAL A 263 3.60 8.90 18.13
CA VAL A 263 4.22 10.10 17.56
C VAL A 263 4.16 11.21 18.58
N VAL A 264 5.31 11.83 18.85
CA VAL A 264 5.43 13.05 19.66
C VAL A 264 5.87 14.17 18.73
N ILE A 265 5.23 15.34 18.83
CA ILE A 265 5.56 16.49 17.98
C ILE A 265 6.09 17.59 18.87
N ASP A 266 7.38 17.86 18.72
CA ASP A 266 8.03 19.02 19.30
C ASP A 266 7.79 20.22 18.40
N TYR A 267 7.42 21.36 18.99
CA TYR A 267 7.11 22.57 18.25
C TYR A 267 7.84 23.78 18.82
N THR A 268 8.01 24.78 17.96
CA THR A 268 8.33 26.16 18.32
C THR A 268 7.36 27.07 17.60
N LEU A 269 6.70 27.96 18.36
CA LEU A 269 5.81 29.00 17.85
C LEU A 269 6.37 30.37 18.24
N SER A 270 6.52 31.24 17.25
CA SER A 270 6.89 32.64 17.46
C SER A 270 5.91 33.58 16.77
N ALA A 271 5.85 34.82 17.23
CA ALA A 271 5.11 35.90 16.60
C ALA A 271 6.04 37.07 16.32
N THR A 272 5.78 37.78 15.24
CA THR A 272 6.33 39.11 14.99
C THR A 272 5.31 40.12 15.49
N CYS A 273 5.69 40.96 16.44
CA CYS A 273 4.80 41.86 17.16
C CYS A 273 5.13 43.32 16.82
N ARG A 274 4.10 44.11 16.52
CA ARG A 274 4.28 45.51 16.15
C ARG A 274 4.99 46.27 17.28
N GLY A 275 6.15 46.86 16.96
CA GLY A 275 6.94 47.65 17.90
C GLY A 275 7.77 46.85 18.92
N GLN A 276 7.72 45.50 18.89
CA GLN A 276 8.49 44.63 19.79
C GLN A 276 9.39 43.62 19.06
N GLY A 277 9.24 43.49 17.74
CA GLY A 277 10.02 42.52 16.95
C GLY A 277 9.52 41.09 17.14
N GLN A 278 10.40 40.10 16.94
CA GLN A 278 10.03 38.70 17.06
C GLN A 278 10.09 38.21 18.52
N LEU A 279 9.04 37.52 18.96
CA LEU A 279 8.91 36.92 20.29
C LEU A 279 8.55 35.43 20.17
N THR A 280 9.19 34.59 20.98
CA THR A 280 8.78 33.19 21.12
C THR A 280 7.55 33.12 22.01
N LEU A 281 6.46 32.55 21.48
CA LEU A 281 5.20 32.37 22.22
C LEU A 281 5.14 31.02 22.93
N GLY A 282 5.75 29.99 22.36
CA GLY A 282 5.75 28.66 22.97
C GLY A 282 6.76 27.74 22.34
N HIS A 283 7.26 26.82 23.15
CA HIS A 283 8.02 25.66 22.70
C HIS A 283 7.71 24.49 23.61
N GLY A 284 7.75 23.28 23.09
CA GLY A 284 7.51 22.06 23.86
C GLY A 284 6.97 20.94 22.99
N SER A 285 6.42 19.93 23.65
CA SER A 285 5.87 18.74 22.98
C SER A 285 4.35 18.72 23.08
N LEU A 286 3.68 18.42 21.97
CA LEU A 286 2.25 18.10 21.98
C LEU A 286 2.01 16.73 22.63
N PRO A 287 0.80 16.46 23.16
CA PRO A 287 0.43 15.12 23.61
C PRO A 287 0.66 14.07 22.51
N ALA A 288 1.11 12.88 22.90
CA ALA A 288 1.43 11.84 21.95
C ALA A 288 0.20 11.38 21.15
N ILE A 289 0.37 11.23 19.84
CA ILE A 289 -0.62 10.65 18.95
C ILE A 289 -0.45 9.13 18.98
N ALA A 290 -1.46 8.43 19.51
CA ALA A 290 -1.42 6.98 19.73
C ALA A 290 -2.21 6.15 18.70
N LYS A 291 -2.97 6.81 17.82
CA LYS A 291 -3.87 6.15 16.85
C LYS A 291 -3.98 6.97 15.57
N GLN A 292 -4.11 6.29 14.43
CA GLN A 292 -4.45 6.92 13.15
C GLN A 292 -5.80 7.64 13.26
N GLY A 293 -5.96 8.75 12.53
CA GLY A 293 -7.15 9.60 12.60
C GLY A 293 -7.29 10.46 13.87
N ALA A 294 -6.43 10.28 14.87
CA ALA A 294 -6.50 11.03 16.11
C ALA A 294 -6.00 12.48 15.92
N THR A 295 -6.59 13.39 16.71
CA THR A 295 -6.18 14.79 16.81
C THR A 295 -5.83 15.09 18.25
N VAL A 296 -4.73 15.81 18.47
CA VAL A 296 -4.29 16.33 19.77
C VAL A 296 -4.19 17.85 19.67
N SER A 297 -4.36 18.54 20.78
CA SER A 297 -4.31 20.00 20.83
C SER A 297 -3.62 20.50 22.08
N GLN A 298 -2.97 21.65 21.96
CA GLN A 298 -2.33 22.35 23.07
C GLN A 298 -2.66 23.85 22.98
N PRO A 299 -3.31 24.43 24.00
CA PRO A 299 -3.46 25.88 24.09
C PRO A 299 -2.09 26.52 24.33
N ILE A 300 -1.86 27.67 23.70
CA ILE A 300 -0.64 28.47 23.82
C ILE A 300 -1.02 29.84 24.36
N ASP A 301 -0.29 30.29 25.37
CA ASP A 301 -0.43 31.67 25.83
C ASP A 301 0.24 32.62 24.84
N ALA A 302 -0.56 33.41 24.14
CA ALA A 302 -0.10 34.41 23.18
C ALA A 302 -0.09 35.83 23.78
N ALA A 303 -0.37 36.01 25.08
CA ALA A 303 -0.51 37.33 25.71
C ALA A 303 0.78 38.19 25.67
N ALA A 304 1.94 37.56 25.50
CA ALA A 304 3.22 38.24 25.35
C ALA A 304 3.29 39.14 24.09
N CYS A 305 2.40 38.94 23.11
CA CYS A 305 2.32 39.69 21.87
C CYS A 305 0.92 40.31 21.69
N THR A 306 0.74 41.57 22.11
CA THR A 306 -0.59 42.23 22.09
C THR A 306 -1.07 42.57 20.67
N ASN A 307 -0.14 42.85 19.75
CA ASN A 307 -0.43 43.21 18.36
C ASN A 307 0.44 42.39 17.39
N PRO A 308 0.09 41.11 17.16
CA PRO A 308 0.81 40.24 16.23
C PRO A 308 0.60 40.70 14.79
N GLU A 309 1.68 40.71 14.00
CA GLU A 309 1.67 40.94 12.56
C GLU A 309 1.78 39.62 11.77
N SER A 310 2.53 38.66 12.31
CA SER A 310 2.65 37.32 11.74
C SER A 310 2.95 36.28 12.82
N TYR A 311 2.60 35.02 12.55
CA TYR A 311 3.04 33.87 13.33
C TYR A 311 3.97 32.98 12.49
N THR A 312 4.96 32.38 13.13
CA THR A 312 5.89 31.42 12.52
C THR A 312 5.94 30.15 13.35
N ILE A 313 5.72 28.99 12.71
CA ILE A 313 5.76 27.67 13.33
C ILE A 313 6.85 26.80 12.71
N SER A 314 7.57 26.07 13.56
CA SER A 314 8.42 24.95 13.19
C SER A 314 8.08 23.76 14.07
N ALA A 315 8.23 22.55 13.56
CA ALA A 315 8.01 21.35 14.35
C ALA A 315 8.81 20.15 13.87
N THR A 316 9.09 19.24 14.79
CA THR A 316 9.71 17.94 14.53
C THR A 316 8.81 16.84 15.10
N ALA A 317 8.36 15.94 14.24
CA ALA A 317 7.69 14.71 14.62
C ALA A 317 8.73 13.63 14.94
N HIS A 318 8.60 13.01 16.10
CA HIS A 318 9.40 11.87 16.56
C HIS A 318 8.51 10.64 16.55
N PHE A 319 8.90 9.63 15.77
CA PHE A 319 8.19 8.36 15.67
C PHE A 319 8.76 7.38 16.71
N GLY A 320 7.90 6.47 17.21
CA GLY A 320 8.27 5.51 18.26
C GLY A 320 9.39 4.53 17.89
N ASP A 321 9.79 4.47 16.62
CA ASP A 321 10.89 3.66 16.11
C ASP A 321 12.20 4.45 15.92
N GLY A 322 12.23 5.71 16.37
CA GLY A 322 13.36 6.62 16.31
C GLY A 322 13.44 7.48 15.05
N ASP A 323 12.58 7.26 14.05
CA ASP A 323 12.50 8.11 12.85
C ASP A 323 12.05 9.53 13.22
N GLN A 324 12.47 10.52 12.44
CA GLN A 324 12.12 11.93 12.70
C GLN A 324 11.81 12.68 11.41
N ALA A 325 10.88 13.61 11.48
CA ALA A 325 10.50 14.46 10.36
C ALA A 325 10.24 15.90 10.82
N THR A 326 10.89 16.86 10.17
CA THR A 326 10.77 18.28 10.50
C THR A 326 9.97 19.04 9.45
N VAL A 327 9.23 20.06 9.89
CA VAL A 327 8.54 21.03 9.05
C VAL A 327 8.81 22.46 9.54
N GLY A 328 8.79 23.38 8.59
CA GLY A 328 8.97 24.81 8.85
C GLY A 328 10.42 25.29 8.79
N PRO A 329 10.65 26.59 9.04
CA PRO A 329 9.66 27.56 9.51
C PRO A 329 8.58 27.88 8.47
N VAL A 330 7.32 27.88 8.89
CA VAL A 330 6.17 28.33 8.08
C VAL A 330 5.62 29.60 8.71
N THR A 331 5.57 30.69 7.96
CA THR A 331 5.07 32.00 8.42
C THR A 331 3.76 32.34 7.74
N GLN A 332 2.79 32.85 8.52
CA GLN A 332 1.55 33.40 8.00
C GLN A 332 1.20 34.73 8.69
N PRO A 333 0.44 35.62 8.03
CA PRO A 333 -0.16 36.80 8.66
C PRO A 333 -0.96 36.45 9.92
N ALA A 334 -1.04 37.38 10.88
CA ALA A 334 -1.66 37.11 12.18
C ALA A 334 -3.16 36.82 12.14
N ASP A 335 -3.86 37.22 11.07
CA ASP A 335 -5.27 36.93 10.82
C ASP A 335 -5.49 35.58 10.11
N ALA A 336 -4.42 34.89 9.71
CA ALA A 336 -4.47 33.60 9.05
C ALA A 336 -4.00 32.46 9.97
N GLY A 337 -4.74 31.35 9.93
CA GLY A 337 -4.26 30.09 10.51
C GLY A 337 -3.09 29.51 9.72
N ILE A 338 -2.22 28.75 10.37
CA ILE A 338 -1.18 27.97 9.70
C ILE A 338 -1.65 26.52 9.66
N THR A 339 -1.52 25.86 8.51
CA THR A 339 -1.61 24.41 8.39
C THR A 339 -0.40 23.93 7.60
N ALA A 340 0.39 23.05 8.21
CA ALA A 340 1.59 22.48 7.63
C ALA A 340 1.47 20.96 7.58
N GLY A 341 1.73 20.37 6.41
CA GLY A 341 1.87 18.93 6.27
C GLY A 341 3.21 18.47 6.81
N LEU A 342 3.20 17.40 7.59
CA LEU A 342 4.39 16.69 8.03
C LEU A 342 4.46 15.33 7.30
N PRO A 343 5.68 14.87 6.97
CA PRO A 343 5.87 13.51 6.42
C PRO A 343 5.20 12.44 7.28
N GLY A 344 4.68 11.39 6.64
CA GLY A 344 3.95 10.31 7.32
C GLY A 344 2.47 10.60 7.54
N GLY A 345 1.85 11.48 6.75
CA GLY A 345 0.42 11.79 6.83
C GLY A 345 0.04 12.44 8.16
N LEU A 346 0.91 13.31 8.64
CA LEU A 346 0.70 14.13 9.84
C LEU A 346 0.41 15.56 9.38
N THR A 347 -0.43 16.27 10.13
CA THR A 347 -0.66 17.70 9.91
C THR A 347 -0.53 18.43 11.22
N LEU A 348 0.07 19.62 11.17
CA LEU A 348 0.18 20.54 12.30
C LEU A 348 -0.52 21.83 11.92
N SER A 349 -1.33 22.38 12.82
CA SER A 349 -2.04 23.62 12.59
C SER A 349 -1.96 24.56 13.78
N TRP A 350 -1.82 25.85 13.50
CA TRP A 350 -1.96 26.93 14.46
C TRP A 350 -3.23 27.72 14.15
N ASN A 351 -4.10 27.89 15.16
CA ASN A 351 -5.27 28.73 15.05
C ASN A 351 -5.11 29.96 15.96
N PRO A 352 -4.88 31.17 15.39
CA PRO A 352 -4.72 32.38 16.17
C PRO A 352 -6.01 32.86 16.84
N ALA A 353 -7.21 32.50 16.34
CA ALA A 353 -8.46 32.95 16.95
C ALA A 353 -8.74 32.32 18.33
N ILE A 354 -8.22 31.12 18.56
CA ILE A 354 -8.39 30.36 19.81
C ILE A 354 -7.05 30.03 20.49
N HIS A 355 -5.97 30.66 20.02
CA HIS A 355 -4.59 30.47 20.46
C HIS A 355 -4.22 29.00 20.74
N SER A 356 -4.48 28.11 19.79
CA SER A 356 -4.25 26.67 19.98
C SER A 356 -3.50 26.03 18.82
N LEU A 357 -2.57 25.14 19.17
CA LEU A 357 -1.92 24.23 18.25
C LEU A 357 -2.70 22.91 18.17
N PHE A 358 -2.79 22.36 16.98
CA PHE A 358 -3.41 21.07 16.70
C PHE A 358 -2.46 20.21 15.91
N ALA A 359 -2.31 18.95 16.28
CA ALA A 359 -1.69 17.96 15.41
C ALA A 359 -2.64 16.79 15.16
N ARG A 360 -2.63 16.30 13.93
CA ARG A 360 -3.53 15.22 13.49
C ARG A 360 -2.76 14.19 12.68
N ALA A 361 -2.97 12.92 13.01
CA ALA A 361 -2.65 11.82 12.12
C ALA A 361 -3.82 11.57 11.18
N GLU A 362 -3.54 11.49 9.89
CA GLU A 362 -4.53 11.08 8.90
C GLU A 362 -4.98 9.64 9.14
N ALA A 363 -6.16 9.28 8.64
CA ALA A 363 -6.63 7.89 8.69
C ALA A 363 -5.77 6.98 7.79
N ASN A 364 -5.12 7.53 6.76
CA ASN A 364 -4.27 6.82 5.80
C ASN A 364 -2.86 7.41 5.80
N MET A 365 -2.14 7.33 6.92
CA MET A 365 -0.80 7.92 7.12
C MET A 365 0.25 7.56 6.05
N CYS A 366 0.01 6.46 5.33
CA CYS A 366 0.86 5.94 4.26
C CYS A 366 0.62 6.54 2.87
N ARG A 367 -0.43 7.34 2.66
CA ARG A 367 -0.61 8.16 1.45
C ARG A 367 -0.34 9.59 1.87
N GLY A 368 0.93 10.00 1.86
CA GLY A 368 1.28 11.36 2.29
C GLY A 368 0.45 12.42 1.56
N SER A 369 0.10 13.51 2.26
CA SER A 369 -0.40 14.73 1.64
C SER A 369 0.67 15.25 0.67
N GLY A 370 0.33 15.37 -0.61
CA GLY A 370 1.22 15.85 -1.67
C GLY A 370 1.66 17.30 -1.53
#